data_AF-A0AAE3NLK8-F1
#
_entry.id   AF-A0AAE3NLK8-F1
#
_cell.length_a   1.000
_cell.length_b   1.000
_cell.length_c   1.000
_cell.angle_alpha   90.00
_cell.angle_beta   90.00
_cell.angle_gamma   90.00
#
_symmetry.space_group_name_H-M   'P 1'
#
loop_
_entity.id
_entity.type
_entity.pdbx_description
1 polymer ?
#
loop_
_entity_poly.entity_id
_entity_poly.type
_entity_poly.pdbx_seq_one_letter_code
_entity_poly.pdbx_strand_id
1 'polypeptide(L)'
;MIAPVIALAAGSLRIALLALGLAGLLASVLSRAAEPPMAGAQRRDLAAARQQWIQRCEPTANGAHTSTAARDSHTAPPIVQMRDVDFRITGDIGFHVHQLTAQLVPHTPGQPVDLDDPAQFDIQIFGGEVTVPKASLDALFNTYLLDYGPRSLNALSLTPRDGVLDVAGGLKLRNHFPGVWLPFNMRGTLALKESRYLVYTPSELGVTAIQTLGLLKAMGLRLSGLAPLDRGGAWLDGDTMVLDQHTVFPPPRLIGRMQSARVTPDGLVLGFGPAPALCTPAPTDAASRIWIQSGDLKMYNVLVTNSRVLVTDSSTHGPLRFDLYHYREAAARGITRMDADGTLRVDLTPAPPVQ
;
A
#
# COMPACT_ATOMS: atom_id res chain seq x y z
N MET A 1 -91.32 -5.46 -48.77
CA MET A 1 -90.72 -4.12 -48.67
C MET A 1 -90.44 -3.83 -47.21
N ILE A 2 -89.32 -3.16 -46.93
CA ILE A 2 -88.83 -2.65 -45.63
C ILE A 2 -87.84 -3.57 -44.88
N ALA A 3 -86.59 -3.53 -45.34
CA ALA A 3 -85.40 -3.27 -44.50
C ALA A 3 -84.73 -2.02 -45.12
N PRO A 4 -83.98 -1.14 -44.41
CA PRO A 4 -83.24 -1.39 -43.17
C PRO A 4 -83.33 -0.25 -42.11
N VAL A 5 -83.41 -0.60 -40.81
CA VAL A 5 -83.25 0.37 -39.70
C VAL A 5 -82.13 -0.02 -38.71
N ILE A 6 -81.49 -1.18 -38.87
CA ILE A 6 -80.57 -1.73 -37.84
C ILE A 6 -79.08 -1.39 -38.10
N ALA A 7 -78.76 -0.58 -39.12
CA ALA A 7 -77.37 -0.24 -39.44
C ALA A 7 -76.82 1.00 -38.70
N LEU A 8 -77.65 1.88 -38.13
CA LEU A 8 -77.17 3.14 -37.54
C LEU A 8 -76.84 3.08 -36.04
N ALA A 9 -77.32 2.09 -35.28
CA ALA A 9 -77.09 2.02 -33.83
C ALA A 9 -75.75 1.36 -33.43
N ALA A 10 -75.17 0.53 -34.31
CA ALA A 10 -73.90 -0.16 -34.03
C ALA A 10 -72.66 0.70 -34.37
N GLY A 11 -72.78 1.65 -35.31
CA GLY A 11 -71.71 2.56 -35.69
C GLY A 11 -71.43 3.65 -34.65
N SER A 12 -72.49 4.21 -34.05
CA SER A 12 -72.38 5.25 -33.03
C SER A 12 -71.74 4.74 -31.72
N LEU A 13 -72.02 3.50 -31.32
CA LEU A 13 -71.43 2.90 -30.12
C LEU A 13 -69.93 2.56 -30.30
N ARG A 14 -69.51 2.14 -31.50
CA ARG A 14 -68.10 1.90 -31.82
C ARG A 14 -67.27 3.18 -31.90
N ILE A 15 -67.83 4.27 -32.42
CA ILE A 15 -67.17 5.59 -32.46
C ILE A 15 -67.06 6.19 -31.05
N ALA A 16 -68.08 6.02 -30.20
CA ALA A 16 -68.03 6.46 -28.81
C ALA A 16 -66.96 5.70 -27.98
N LEU A 17 -66.83 4.38 -28.16
CA LEU A 17 -65.82 3.57 -27.47
C LEU A 17 -64.38 3.84 -27.98
N LEU A 18 -64.20 4.15 -29.27
CA LEU A 18 -62.92 4.61 -29.80
C LEU A 18 -62.54 6.00 -29.29
N ALA A 19 -63.49 6.93 -29.16
CA ALA A 19 -63.25 8.26 -28.59
C ALA A 19 -62.91 8.20 -27.08
N LEU A 20 -63.56 7.32 -26.31
CA LEU A 20 -63.24 7.09 -24.89
C LEU A 20 -61.91 6.34 -24.70
N GLY A 21 -61.57 5.40 -25.57
CA GLY A 21 -60.26 4.72 -25.57
C GLY A 21 -59.11 5.65 -25.94
N LEU A 22 -59.31 6.55 -26.90
CA LEU A 22 -58.32 7.56 -27.29
C LEU A 22 -58.16 8.66 -26.22
N ALA A 23 -59.25 9.05 -25.54
CA ALA A 23 -59.20 9.96 -24.40
C ALA A 23 -58.49 9.35 -23.19
N GLY A 24 -58.66 8.04 -22.94
CA GLY A 24 -57.91 7.30 -21.91
C GLY A 24 -56.42 7.19 -22.21
N LEU A 25 -56.05 6.97 -23.48
CA LEU A 25 -54.64 6.97 -23.92
C LEU A 25 -54.01 8.38 -23.86
N LEU A 26 -54.73 9.43 -24.26
CA LEU A 26 -54.27 10.82 -24.11
C LEU A 26 -54.14 11.24 -22.62
N ALA A 27 -55.07 10.83 -21.76
CA ALA A 27 -54.99 11.08 -20.31
C ALA A 27 -53.84 10.32 -19.64
N SER A 28 -53.51 9.11 -20.10
CA SER A 28 -52.36 8.34 -19.60
C SER A 28 -51.00 8.83 -20.12
N VAL A 29 -50.96 9.50 -21.29
CA VAL A 29 -49.75 10.18 -21.80
C VAL A 29 -49.55 11.54 -21.12
N LEU A 30 -50.63 12.24 -20.75
CA LEU A 30 -50.61 13.50 -19.99
C LEU A 30 -50.45 13.29 -18.47
N SER A 31 -50.67 12.07 -17.97
CA SER A 31 -50.44 11.68 -16.57
C SER A 31 -49.11 10.95 -16.37
N ARG A 32 -48.13 11.13 -17.26
CA ARG A 32 -46.74 11.17 -16.80
C ARG A 32 -46.70 12.30 -15.79
N ALA A 33 -46.98 12.00 -14.52
CA ALA A 33 -46.83 12.92 -13.42
C ALA A 33 -45.47 13.56 -13.63
N ALA A 34 -45.47 14.82 -14.06
CA ALA A 34 -44.26 15.58 -14.23
C ALA A 34 -43.60 15.51 -12.85
N GLU A 35 -42.50 14.76 -12.78
CA GLU A 35 -41.86 14.52 -11.50
C GLU A 35 -41.60 15.89 -10.88
N PRO A 36 -41.97 16.09 -9.60
CA PRO A 36 -41.89 17.41 -9.01
C PRO A 36 -40.48 17.97 -9.27
N PRO A 37 -40.33 19.22 -9.74
CA PRO A 37 -39.08 19.72 -10.28
C PRO A 37 -37.89 19.58 -9.32
N MET A 38 -38.15 19.59 -8.00
CA MET A 38 -37.16 19.27 -6.96
C MET A 38 -36.62 17.84 -7.04
N ALA A 39 -37.46 16.83 -7.31
CA ALA A 39 -37.04 15.44 -7.46
C ALA A 39 -36.22 15.22 -8.75
N GLY A 40 -36.46 16.02 -9.79
CA GLY A 40 -35.67 15.99 -11.03
C GLY A 40 -34.31 16.69 -10.89
N ALA A 41 -34.23 17.78 -10.13
CA ALA A 41 -32.96 18.43 -9.78
C ALA A 41 -32.10 17.53 -8.88
N GLN A 42 -32.66 17.03 -7.77
CA GLN A 42 -31.97 16.15 -6.83
C GLN A 42 -31.41 14.88 -7.50
N ARG A 43 -32.13 14.30 -8.47
CA ARG A 43 -31.63 13.15 -9.23
C ARG A 43 -30.49 13.49 -10.17
N ARG A 44 -30.50 14.67 -10.79
CA ARG A 44 -29.38 15.13 -11.61
C ARG A 44 -28.15 15.39 -10.76
N ASP A 45 -28.32 16.00 -9.60
CA ASP A 45 -27.24 16.24 -8.64
C ASP A 45 -26.65 14.92 -8.12
N LEU A 46 -27.51 13.96 -7.74
CA LEU A 46 -27.09 12.62 -7.32
C LEU A 46 -26.40 11.86 -8.46
N ALA A 47 -26.88 11.98 -9.71
CA ALA A 47 -26.26 11.36 -10.86
C ALA A 47 -24.88 11.95 -11.14
N ALA A 48 -24.72 13.27 -11.05
CA ALA A 48 -23.43 13.95 -11.19
C ALA A 48 -22.46 13.54 -10.08
N ALA A 49 -22.90 13.50 -8.82
CA ALA A 49 -22.10 13.01 -7.70
C ALA A 49 -21.68 11.54 -7.90
N ARG A 50 -22.59 10.68 -8.35
CA ARG A 50 -22.29 9.29 -8.70
C ARG A 50 -21.23 9.15 -9.79
N GLN A 51 -21.25 10.01 -10.82
CA GLN A 51 -20.21 10.01 -11.86
C GLN A 51 -18.83 10.35 -11.29
N GLN A 52 -18.77 11.22 -10.27
CA GLN A 52 -17.54 11.52 -9.54
C GLN A 52 -17.09 10.36 -8.66
N TRP A 53 -18.03 9.67 -7.99
CA TRP A 53 -17.73 8.50 -7.14
C TRP A 53 -17.20 7.29 -7.93
N ILE A 54 -17.60 7.15 -9.20
CA ILE A 54 -17.18 6.05 -10.09
C ILE A 54 -15.87 6.37 -10.82
N GLN A 55 -15.28 7.55 -10.63
CA GLN A 55 -13.96 7.86 -11.22
C GLN A 55 -12.91 6.87 -10.72
N ARG A 56 -12.27 6.17 -11.65
CA ARG A 56 -11.27 5.13 -11.39
C ARG A 56 -9.86 5.63 -11.68
N CYS A 57 -8.91 5.17 -10.88
CA CYS A 57 -7.52 5.10 -11.28
C CYS A 57 -7.27 3.74 -11.92
N GLU A 58 -7.05 3.70 -13.23
CA GLU A 58 -6.60 2.48 -13.88
C GLU A 58 -5.17 2.69 -14.40
N PRO A 59 -4.18 1.94 -13.88
CA PRO A 59 -2.94 1.75 -14.62
C PRO A 59 -3.30 1.11 -15.96
N THR A 60 -2.98 1.79 -17.05
CA THR A 60 -3.16 1.23 -18.38
C THR A 60 -2.41 -0.10 -18.47
N ALA A 61 -3.15 -1.15 -18.85
CA ALA A 61 -2.72 -2.55 -19.02
C ALA A 61 -2.71 -3.43 -17.75
N ASN A 62 -3.90 -3.88 -17.32
CA ASN A 62 -4.29 -5.29 -17.46
C ASN A 62 -5.73 -5.52 -16.97
N GLY A 63 -6.61 -5.86 -17.92
CA GLY A 63 -7.79 -6.69 -17.75
C GLY A 63 -8.84 -6.26 -16.73
N ALA A 64 -10.04 -5.95 -17.21
CA ALA A 64 -11.23 -6.25 -16.43
C ALA A 64 -11.11 -7.70 -15.90
N HIS A 65 -10.93 -7.85 -14.59
CA HIS A 65 -10.93 -9.17 -13.98
C HIS A 65 -12.39 -9.61 -13.85
N THR A 66 -12.73 -10.72 -14.50
CA THR A 66 -14.02 -11.37 -14.31
C THR A 66 -13.98 -12.12 -12.98
N SER A 67 -14.18 -11.42 -11.87
CA SER A 67 -14.42 -12.10 -10.60
C SER A 67 -15.91 -12.45 -10.47
N THR A 68 -16.17 -13.57 -9.83
CA THR A 68 -17.52 -14.05 -9.48
C THR A 68 -17.85 -13.77 -8.01
N ALA A 69 -16.98 -13.01 -7.31
CA ALA A 69 -17.21 -12.65 -5.92
C ALA A 69 -18.34 -11.62 -5.83
N ALA A 70 -19.37 -11.92 -5.03
CA ALA A 70 -20.60 -11.12 -4.96
C ALA A 70 -20.41 -9.66 -4.46
N ARG A 71 -19.20 -9.26 -4.10
CA ARG A 71 -18.87 -7.92 -3.57
C ARG A 71 -17.65 -7.26 -4.24
N ASP A 72 -17.19 -7.80 -5.36
CA ASP A 72 -16.12 -7.18 -6.16
C ASP A 72 -16.68 -5.97 -6.91
N SER A 73 -16.04 -4.81 -6.77
CA SER A 73 -16.38 -3.60 -7.51
C SER A 73 -15.98 -3.65 -8.99
N HIS A 74 -15.27 -4.70 -9.41
CA HIS A 74 -14.70 -4.86 -10.75
C HIS A 74 -13.74 -3.71 -11.11
N THR A 75 -13.11 -3.12 -10.10
CA THR A 75 -12.12 -2.06 -10.28
C THR A 75 -10.71 -2.62 -10.12
N ALA A 76 -9.74 -1.94 -10.73
CA ALA A 76 -8.34 -2.31 -10.53
C ALA A 76 -7.97 -2.24 -9.03
N PRO A 77 -7.01 -3.05 -8.55
CA PRO A 77 -6.60 -3.02 -7.16
C PRO A 77 -6.20 -1.61 -6.68
N PRO A 78 -6.37 -1.30 -5.38
CA PRO A 78 -6.21 0.06 -4.86
C PRO A 78 -4.85 0.67 -5.17
N ILE A 79 -4.86 1.93 -5.61
CA ILE A 79 -3.66 2.75 -5.78
C ILE A 79 -3.46 3.57 -4.53
N VAL A 80 -2.27 3.53 -3.96
CA VAL A 80 -1.87 4.32 -2.81
C VAL A 80 -0.83 5.37 -3.20
N GLN A 81 -1.07 6.61 -2.81
CA GLN A 81 -0.15 7.73 -2.89
C GLN A 81 0.20 8.18 -1.48
N MET A 82 1.48 8.16 -1.14
CA MET A 82 1.99 8.61 0.15
C MET A 82 2.88 9.83 -0.06
N ARG A 83 2.79 10.80 0.84
CA ARG A 83 3.68 11.96 0.88
C ARG A 83 3.99 12.28 2.33
N ASP A 84 5.28 12.37 2.65
CA ASP A 84 5.80 12.69 3.99
C ASP A 84 5.17 11.79 5.08
N VAL A 85 5.45 10.49 5.01
CA VAL A 85 4.87 9.45 5.87
C VAL A 85 5.97 8.62 6.54
N ASP A 86 6.00 8.57 7.86
CA ASP A 86 6.73 7.55 8.62
C ASP A 86 5.91 6.25 8.60
N PHE A 87 6.14 5.43 7.57
CA PHE A 87 5.44 4.17 7.32
C PHE A 87 6.16 3.02 8.01
N ARG A 88 5.59 2.50 9.09
CA ARG A 88 6.04 1.29 9.78
C ARG A 88 5.26 0.09 9.25
N ILE A 89 5.96 -0.98 8.88
CA ILE A 89 5.31 -2.26 8.59
C ILE A 89 4.90 -2.88 9.93
N THR A 90 5.88 -3.13 10.79
CA THR A 90 5.67 -3.74 12.11
C THR A 90 6.85 -3.43 13.03
N GLY A 91 6.58 -3.23 14.33
CA GLY A 91 7.60 -2.76 15.26
C GLY A 91 8.32 -1.55 14.67
N ASP A 92 9.63 -1.43 14.86
CA ASP A 92 10.42 -0.32 14.30
C ASP A 92 10.83 -0.52 12.82
N ILE A 93 10.39 -1.60 12.17
CA ILE A 93 10.70 -1.89 10.77
C ILE A 93 9.79 -1.03 9.87
N GLY A 94 10.40 -0.12 9.13
CA GLY A 94 9.68 0.81 8.27
C GLY A 94 10.56 1.74 7.44
N PHE A 95 9.93 2.77 6.90
CA PHE A 95 10.51 3.76 6.00
C PHE A 95 9.97 5.15 6.32
N HIS A 96 10.81 6.15 6.16
CA HIS A 96 10.34 7.49 5.91
C HIS A 96 10.06 7.64 4.41
N VAL A 97 8.81 7.88 4.05
CA VAL A 97 8.34 8.02 2.67
C VAL A 97 8.29 9.50 2.33
N HIS A 98 9.18 9.96 1.45
CA HIS A 98 9.14 11.35 0.95
C HIS A 98 7.95 11.52 0.02
N GLN A 99 7.88 10.65 -0.98
CA GLN A 99 6.77 10.52 -1.91
C GLN A 99 6.79 9.11 -2.50
N LEU A 100 5.64 8.44 -2.56
CA LEU A 100 5.51 7.11 -3.13
C LEU A 100 4.18 6.97 -3.84
N THR A 101 4.17 6.31 -4.99
CA THR A 101 2.95 5.79 -5.61
C THR A 101 3.10 4.29 -5.81
N ALA A 102 2.14 3.53 -5.30
CA ALA A 102 2.14 2.08 -5.37
C ALA A 102 0.72 1.55 -5.60
N GLN A 103 0.60 0.28 -5.97
CA GLN A 103 -0.64 -0.47 -6.02
C GLN A 103 -0.63 -1.55 -4.96
N LEU A 104 -1.74 -1.69 -4.24
CA LEU A 104 -1.97 -2.78 -3.30
C LEU A 104 -2.62 -3.93 -4.07
N VAL A 105 -1.94 -5.05 -4.22
CA VAL A 105 -2.37 -6.15 -5.08
C VAL A 105 -2.70 -7.38 -4.23
N PRO A 106 -3.98 -7.77 -4.13
CA PRO A 106 -4.37 -8.96 -3.38
C PRO A 106 -3.81 -10.21 -4.05
N HIS A 107 -3.41 -11.21 -3.28
CA HIS A 107 -2.91 -12.48 -3.81
C HIS A 107 -4.00 -13.28 -4.52
N THR A 108 -5.26 -13.09 -4.12
CA THR A 108 -6.42 -13.69 -4.77
C THR A 108 -7.17 -12.61 -5.59
N PRO A 109 -7.20 -12.72 -6.93
CA PRO A 109 -7.92 -11.76 -7.77
C PRO A 109 -9.40 -11.65 -7.40
N GLY A 110 -9.92 -10.41 -7.38
CA GLY A 110 -11.31 -10.10 -7.02
C GLY A 110 -11.61 -10.10 -5.53
N GLN A 111 -10.64 -10.42 -4.66
CA GLN A 111 -10.75 -10.16 -3.23
C GLN A 111 -10.33 -8.72 -2.91
N PRO A 112 -10.91 -8.10 -1.87
CA PRO A 112 -10.42 -6.82 -1.39
C PRO A 112 -9.01 -6.96 -0.83
N VAL A 113 -8.26 -5.86 -0.85
CA VAL A 113 -7.03 -5.74 -0.07
C VAL A 113 -7.41 -5.66 1.40
N ASP A 114 -7.03 -6.67 2.18
CA ASP A 114 -7.34 -6.75 3.60
C ASP A 114 -6.20 -6.15 4.44
N LEU A 115 -6.38 -4.93 4.95
CA LEU A 115 -5.40 -4.31 5.83
C LEU A 115 -5.30 -5.02 7.19
N ASP A 116 -6.30 -5.83 7.56
CA ASP A 116 -6.25 -6.66 8.78
C ASP A 116 -5.37 -7.92 8.60
N ASP A 117 -5.03 -8.29 7.36
CA ASP A 117 -4.11 -9.39 7.05
C ASP A 117 -3.08 -8.97 5.98
N PRO A 118 -1.98 -8.33 6.40
CA PRO A 118 -0.92 -7.89 5.49
C PRO A 118 -0.20 -9.02 4.73
N ALA A 119 -0.47 -10.29 5.05
CA ALA A 119 0.07 -11.42 4.30
C ALA A 119 -0.75 -11.77 3.04
N GLN A 120 -1.92 -11.15 2.82
CA GLN A 120 -2.82 -11.46 1.70
C GLN A 120 -2.68 -10.53 0.50
N PHE A 121 -1.73 -9.59 0.53
CA PHE A 121 -1.47 -8.68 -0.57
C PHE A 121 0.00 -8.30 -0.66
N ASP A 122 0.40 -7.81 -1.83
CA ASP A 122 1.71 -7.23 -2.08
C ASP A 122 1.57 -5.72 -2.38
N ILE A 123 2.64 -4.96 -2.12
CA ILE A 123 2.73 -3.55 -2.48
C ILE A 123 3.62 -3.43 -3.72
N GLN A 124 3.03 -3.11 -4.86
CA GLN A 124 3.73 -2.86 -6.11
C GLN A 124 4.05 -1.38 -6.27
N ILE A 125 5.31 -1.01 -6.08
CA ILE A 125 5.79 0.36 -6.16
C ILE A 125 6.00 0.75 -7.62
N PHE A 126 5.29 1.78 -8.07
CA PHE A 126 5.50 2.37 -9.40
C PHE A 126 6.59 3.43 -9.41
N GLY A 127 6.73 4.18 -8.33
CA GLY A 127 7.71 5.25 -8.25
C GLY A 127 7.71 6.02 -6.94
N GLY A 128 8.82 6.71 -6.64
CA GLY A 128 8.97 7.47 -5.40
C GLY A 128 10.34 7.38 -4.77
N GLU A 129 10.52 8.04 -3.63
CA GLU A 129 11.74 7.97 -2.82
C GLU A 129 11.38 7.69 -1.36
N VAL A 130 12.14 6.78 -0.75
CA VAL A 130 12.02 6.45 0.67
C VAL A 130 13.39 6.44 1.33
N THR A 131 13.44 6.69 2.63
CA THR A 131 14.62 6.52 3.46
C THR A 131 14.36 5.42 4.48
N VAL A 132 15.24 4.42 4.55
CA VAL A 132 15.26 3.43 5.63
C VAL A 132 16.11 4.02 6.76
N PRO A 133 15.50 4.48 7.87
CA PRO A 133 16.26 5.08 8.96
C PRO A 133 17.09 4.02 9.70
N LYS A 134 18.10 4.47 10.44
CA LYS A 134 18.95 3.60 11.28
C LYS A 134 18.13 2.63 12.14
N ALA A 135 17.13 3.14 12.85
CA ALA A 135 16.31 2.33 13.75
C ALA A 135 15.60 1.17 13.02
N SER A 136 15.15 1.42 11.78
CA SER A 136 14.53 0.40 10.94
C SER A 136 15.55 -0.65 10.46
N LEU A 137 16.76 -0.23 10.07
CA LEU A 137 17.84 -1.16 9.73
C LEU A 137 18.20 -2.06 10.91
N ASP A 138 18.38 -1.49 12.10
CA ASP A 138 18.68 -2.27 13.31
C ASP A 138 17.54 -3.23 13.65
N ALA A 139 16.30 -2.77 13.60
CA ALA A 139 15.12 -3.59 13.89
C ALA A 139 15.01 -4.75 12.89
N LEU A 140 15.11 -4.47 11.59
CA LEU A 140 15.03 -5.47 10.52
C LEU A 140 15.97 -6.64 10.77
N PHE A 141 17.22 -6.36 11.13
CA PHE A 141 18.19 -7.42 11.42
C PHE A 141 17.89 -8.13 12.73
N ASN A 142 17.64 -7.40 13.82
CA ASN A 142 17.58 -7.99 15.15
C ASN A 142 16.25 -8.67 15.48
N THR A 143 15.13 -8.23 14.91
CA THR A 143 13.80 -8.75 15.23
C THR A 143 13.22 -9.65 14.14
N TYR A 144 13.73 -9.57 12.90
CA TYR A 144 13.23 -10.36 11.77
C TYR A 144 14.28 -11.29 11.16
N LEU A 145 15.39 -10.74 10.62
CA LEU A 145 16.36 -11.56 9.89
C LEU A 145 17.17 -12.50 10.81
N LEU A 146 17.47 -12.09 12.04
CA LEU A 146 18.23 -12.87 13.03
C LEU A 146 17.34 -13.58 14.07
N ASP A 147 16.03 -13.65 13.83
CA ASP A 147 15.10 -14.41 14.66
C ASP A 147 15.18 -15.91 14.32
N TYR A 148 16.31 -16.53 14.65
CA TYR A 148 16.51 -17.96 14.51
C TYR A 148 17.53 -18.50 15.51
N GLY A 149 17.36 -19.78 15.81
CA GLY A 149 18.25 -20.56 16.65
C GLY A 149 18.76 -21.79 15.90
N PRO A 150 20.05 -22.13 16.01
CA PRO A 150 21.11 -21.31 16.59
C PRO A 150 21.63 -20.29 15.55
N ARG A 151 21.97 -19.05 15.93
CA ARG A 151 22.57 -17.99 15.05
C ARG A 151 24.05 -17.66 15.27
N SER A 152 24.72 -17.10 14.26
CA SER A 152 26.15 -16.70 14.32
C SER A 152 26.37 -15.19 14.47
N LEU A 153 25.31 -14.40 14.29
CA LEU A 153 25.28 -12.95 14.43
C LEU A 153 24.20 -12.54 15.43
N ASN A 154 24.43 -11.48 16.20
CA ASN A 154 23.42 -10.85 17.05
C ASN A 154 23.73 -9.36 17.31
N ALA A 155 22.75 -8.65 17.86
CA ALA A 155 22.88 -7.26 18.31
C ALA A 155 23.52 -6.36 17.25
N LEU A 156 23.06 -6.49 16.00
CA LEU A 156 23.61 -5.72 14.89
C LEU A 156 23.20 -4.25 15.02
N SER A 157 24.16 -3.35 14.88
CA SER A 157 23.94 -1.92 14.74
C SER A 157 24.49 -1.49 13.38
N LEU A 158 23.61 -1.07 12.49
CA LEU A 158 23.93 -0.57 11.17
C LEU A 158 23.90 0.96 11.26
N THR A 159 25.04 1.63 11.07
CA THR A 159 25.18 3.08 11.18
C THR A 159 25.49 3.66 9.80
N PRO A 160 24.47 4.24 9.13
CA PRO A 160 24.66 4.95 7.87
C PRO A 160 25.57 6.17 8.03
N ARG A 161 26.46 6.37 7.06
CA ARG A 161 27.32 7.55 6.89
C ARG A 161 27.20 8.00 5.44
N ASP A 162 27.85 9.10 5.10
CA ASP A 162 27.93 9.53 3.70
C ASP A 162 28.68 8.50 2.84
N GLY A 163 27.95 7.77 1.99
CA GLY A 163 28.46 6.76 1.07
C GLY A 163 28.92 5.42 1.70
N VAL A 164 28.91 5.30 3.02
CA VAL A 164 29.50 4.17 3.76
C VAL A 164 28.53 3.68 4.84
N LEU A 165 28.52 2.38 5.09
CA LEU A 165 27.76 1.75 6.16
C LEU A 165 28.71 1.06 7.15
N ASP A 166 28.73 1.59 8.38
CA ASP A 166 29.43 0.98 9.51
C ASP A 166 28.49 -0.06 10.16
N VAL A 167 28.91 -1.31 10.29
CA VAL A 167 28.12 -2.40 10.90
C VAL A 167 28.86 -2.95 12.10
N ALA A 168 28.24 -2.95 13.27
CA ALA A 168 28.81 -3.54 14.49
C ALA A 168 27.87 -4.60 15.06
N GLY A 169 28.40 -5.53 15.85
CA GLY A 169 27.57 -6.51 16.56
C GLY A 169 28.39 -7.61 17.21
N GLY A 170 27.70 -8.68 17.59
CA GLY A 170 28.33 -9.89 18.10
C GLY A 170 28.43 -10.99 17.05
N LEU A 171 29.58 -11.65 17.02
CA LEU A 171 29.92 -12.77 16.15
C LEU A 171 30.22 -14.00 17.00
N LYS A 172 29.61 -15.14 16.65
CA LYS A 172 29.88 -16.43 17.29
C LYS A 172 30.58 -17.38 16.31
N LEU A 173 31.88 -17.57 16.51
CA LEU A 173 32.75 -18.41 15.67
C LEU A 173 32.63 -19.90 16.02
N ARG A 174 31.51 -20.53 15.67
CA ARG A 174 31.21 -21.92 16.08
C ARG A 174 32.26 -22.94 15.69
N ASN A 175 32.90 -22.76 14.54
CA ASN A 175 33.84 -23.72 14.01
C ASN A 175 35.26 -23.57 14.62
N HIS A 176 35.52 -22.50 15.39
CA HIS A 176 36.87 -22.18 15.88
C HIS A 176 36.94 -21.87 17.38
N PHE A 177 35.88 -21.28 17.96
CA PHE A 177 35.79 -20.94 19.39
C PHE A 177 34.39 -21.26 19.93
N PRO A 178 34.14 -22.50 20.41
CA PRO A 178 32.81 -22.88 20.87
C PRO A 178 32.37 -22.04 22.08
N GLY A 179 31.22 -21.39 21.95
CA GLY A 179 30.50 -20.78 23.07
C GLY A 179 30.72 -19.27 23.32
N VAL A 180 31.73 -18.65 22.71
CA VAL A 180 32.07 -17.23 22.98
C VAL A 180 31.49 -16.29 21.91
N TRP A 181 30.89 -15.19 22.36
CA TRP A 181 30.52 -14.06 21.51
C TRP A 181 31.67 -13.06 21.45
N LEU A 182 32.11 -12.72 20.24
CA LEU A 182 33.15 -11.73 20.01
C LEU A 182 32.54 -10.48 19.38
N PRO A 183 32.84 -9.28 19.90
CA PRO A 183 32.44 -8.05 19.23
C PRO A 183 33.19 -7.90 17.91
N PHE A 184 32.46 -7.49 16.87
CA PHE A 184 33.01 -7.17 15.56
C PHE A 184 32.52 -5.81 15.08
N ASN A 185 33.29 -5.23 14.18
CA ASN A 185 32.95 -4.02 13.44
C ASN A 185 33.36 -4.19 11.98
N MET A 186 32.51 -3.77 11.07
CA MET A 186 32.74 -3.72 9.63
C MET A 186 32.47 -2.32 9.11
N ARG A 187 33.20 -1.97 8.07
CA ARG A 187 32.93 -0.79 7.25
C ARG A 187 32.87 -1.24 5.82
N GLY A 188 31.93 -0.69 5.05
CA GLY A 188 31.78 -1.05 3.65
C GLY A 188 30.83 -0.14 2.90
N THR A 189 30.70 -0.40 1.61
CA THR A 189 29.79 0.32 0.72
C THR A 189 28.57 -0.53 0.38
N LEU A 190 27.47 0.13 0.04
CA LEU A 190 26.26 -0.52 -0.44
C LEU A 190 26.06 -0.18 -1.92
N ALA A 191 25.81 -1.19 -2.76
CA ALA A 191 25.56 -1.02 -4.18
C ALA A 191 24.23 -1.65 -4.58
N LEU A 192 23.49 -0.98 -5.46
CA LEU A 192 22.31 -1.54 -6.10
C LEU A 192 22.72 -2.42 -7.28
N LYS A 193 22.20 -3.65 -7.34
CA LYS A 193 22.32 -4.56 -8.49
C LYS A 193 20.95 -4.98 -8.99
N GLU A 194 20.83 -5.07 -10.31
CA GLU A 194 19.65 -5.61 -11.02
C GLU A 194 18.33 -4.95 -10.60
N SER A 195 18.36 -3.68 -10.19
CA SER A 195 17.18 -2.93 -9.72
C SER A 195 16.40 -3.60 -8.57
N ARG A 196 17.04 -4.51 -7.80
CA ARG A 196 16.39 -5.33 -6.77
C ARG A 196 17.29 -5.65 -5.58
N TYR A 197 18.55 -5.96 -5.84
CA TYR A 197 19.46 -6.44 -4.80
C TYR A 197 20.30 -5.29 -4.24
N LEU A 198 20.35 -5.18 -2.92
CA LEU A 198 21.29 -4.30 -2.24
C LEU A 198 22.47 -5.15 -1.77
N VAL A 199 23.65 -4.86 -2.30
CA VAL A 199 24.87 -5.63 -2.03
C VAL A 199 25.79 -4.79 -1.16
N TYR A 200 25.96 -5.19 0.09
CA TYR A 200 26.94 -4.62 1.01
C TYR A 200 28.28 -5.32 0.83
N THR A 201 29.31 -4.54 0.52
CA THR A 201 30.69 -5.00 0.36
C THR A 201 31.56 -4.42 1.46
N PRO A 202 31.95 -5.22 2.46
CA PRO A 202 32.89 -4.80 3.50
C PRO A 202 34.26 -4.46 2.89
N SER A 203 34.78 -3.27 3.19
CA SER A 203 36.16 -2.86 2.92
C SER A 203 37.07 -3.11 4.13
N GLU A 204 36.52 -3.03 5.34
CA GLU A 204 37.24 -3.23 6.61
C GLU A 204 36.44 -4.15 7.54
N LEU A 205 37.15 -4.95 8.34
CA LEU A 205 36.61 -5.79 9.41
C LEU A 205 37.62 -5.79 10.54
N GLY A 206 37.14 -5.40 11.71
CA GLY A 206 37.77 -5.62 12.99
C GLY A 206 36.98 -6.65 13.80
N VAL A 207 37.70 -7.52 14.49
CA VAL A 207 37.16 -8.34 15.57
C VAL A 207 38.06 -8.04 16.76
N THR A 208 37.52 -7.67 17.91
CA THR A 208 38.31 -7.12 19.04
C THR A 208 39.38 -8.09 19.60
N ALA A 209 39.41 -9.35 19.12
CA ALA A 209 40.45 -10.34 19.42
C ALA A 209 41.38 -10.71 18.23
N ILE A 210 41.05 -10.33 17.00
CA ILE A 210 41.80 -10.71 15.78
C ILE A 210 41.98 -9.46 14.92
N GLN A 211 43.23 -9.01 14.78
CA GLN A 211 43.53 -7.85 13.97
C GLN A 211 43.37 -8.19 12.48
N THR A 212 42.26 -7.73 11.89
CA THR A 212 42.00 -7.46 10.46
C THR A 212 41.45 -8.57 9.53
N LEU A 213 40.54 -8.14 8.64
CA LEU A 213 40.04 -8.84 7.44
C LEU A 213 41.18 -9.38 6.54
N GLY A 214 42.33 -8.68 6.49
CA GLY A 214 43.50 -9.07 5.70
C GLY A 214 44.13 -10.38 6.16
N LEU A 215 44.19 -10.61 7.48
CA LEU A 215 44.71 -11.86 8.03
C LEU A 215 43.76 -13.04 7.75
N LEU A 216 42.45 -12.83 7.90
CA LEU A 216 41.44 -13.84 7.59
C LEU A 216 41.46 -14.23 6.10
N LYS A 217 41.55 -13.24 5.20
CA LYS A 217 41.70 -13.48 3.76
C LYS A 217 43.01 -14.17 3.41
N ALA A 218 44.13 -13.81 4.04
CA ALA A 218 45.40 -14.49 3.86
C ALA A 218 45.35 -15.97 4.31
N MET A 219 44.51 -16.29 5.28
CA MET A 219 44.21 -17.66 5.71
C MET A 219 43.14 -18.36 4.85
N GLY A 220 42.63 -17.71 3.79
CA GLY A 220 41.59 -18.24 2.91
C GLY A 220 40.18 -18.28 3.52
N LEU A 221 39.96 -17.64 4.66
CA LEU A 221 38.67 -17.63 5.36
C LEU A 221 37.73 -16.57 4.76
N ARG A 222 36.50 -16.99 4.43
CA ARG A 222 35.40 -16.16 3.91
C ARG A 222 34.45 -15.76 5.03
N LEU A 223 33.83 -14.58 4.96
CA LEU A 223 32.82 -14.16 5.95
C LEU A 223 31.63 -15.14 6.02
N SER A 224 31.15 -15.61 4.87
CA SER A 224 30.11 -16.66 4.79
C SER A 224 30.45 -17.95 5.54
N GLY A 225 31.74 -18.32 5.60
CA GLY A 225 32.21 -19.47 6.36
C GLY A 225 32.34 -19.22 7.87
N LEU A 226 32.51 -17.96 8.27
CA LEU A 226 32.67 -17.56 9.68
C LEU A 226 31.31 -17.27 10.35
N ALA A 227 30.41 -16.64 9.60
CA ALA A 227 29.14 -16.13 10.08
C ALA A 227 28.01 -16.48 9.11
N PRO A 228 27.73 -17.78 8.88
CA PRO A 228 26.74 -18.18 7.88
C PRO A 228 25.40 -17.47 8.13
N LEU A 229 24.91 -16.80 7.10
CA LEU A 229 23.62 -16.13 7.04
C LEU A 229 23.01 -16.50 5.69
N ASP A 230 21.90 -17.22 5.74
CA ASP A 230 21.05 -17.53 4.59
C ASP A 230 19.61 -17.56 5.08
N ARG A 231 18.88 -16.50 4.76
CA ARG A 231 17.51 -16.24 5.19
C ARG A 231 16.72 -15.72 4.01
N GLY A 232 15.40 -15.90 4.06
CA GLY A 232 14.49 -15.26 3.11
C GLY A 232 14.77 -13.76 3.08
N GLY A 233 15.39 -13.30 2.00
CA GLY A 233 15.73 -11.90 1.80
C GLY A 233 17.11 -11.40 2.21
N ALA A 234 17.93 -12.21 2.90
CA ALA A 234 19.28 -11.80 3.29
C ALA A 234 20.24 -12.99 3.34
N TRP A 235 21.34 -12.92 2.60
CA TRP A 235 22.36 -13.97 2.61
C TRP A 235 23.77 -13.40 2.44
N LEU A 236 24.78 -14.21 2.78
CA LEU A 236 26.17 -13.92 2.48
C LEU A 236 26.62 -14.66 1.22
N ASP A 237 27.13 -13.92 0.24
CA ASP A 237 27.80 -14.44 -0.94
C ASP A 237 29.30 -14.12 -0.86
N GLY A 238 30.08 -15.14 -0.49
CA GLY A 238 31.51 -15.00 -0.20
C GLY A 238 31.78 -14.07 0.98
N ASP A 239 32.18 -12.83 0.67
CA ASP A 239 32.45 -11.76 1.64
C ASP A 239 31.41 -10.62 1.58
N THR A 240 30.42 -10.72 0.70
CA THR A 240 29.38 -9.69 0.52
C THR A 240 28.08 -10.12 1.16
N MET A 241 27.31 -9.17 1.69
CA MET A 241 25.95 -9.42 2.14
C MET A 241 24.99 -8.92 1.07
N VAL A 242 24.08 -9.80 0.64
CA VAL A 242 23.07 -9.48 -0.35
C VAL A 242 21.71 -9.42 0.35
N LEU A 243 20.99 -8.33 0.13
CA LEU A 243 19.61 -8.14 0.56
C LEU A 243 18.71 -8.12 -0.67
N ASP A 244 17.68 -8.96 -0.66
CA ASP A 244 16.65 -8.98 -1.69
C ASP A 244 15.44 -8.16 -1.23
N GLN A 245 15.20 -7.03 -1.89
CA GLN A 245 14.08 -6.14 -1.61
C GLN A 245 12.74 -6.87 -1.46
N HIS A 246 12.48 -7.89 -2.28
CA HIS A 246 11.17 -8.53 -2.34
C HIS A 246 10.88 -9.46 -1.17
N THR A 247 11.89 -9.83 -0.39
CA THR A 247 11.78 -10.86 0.66
C THR A 247 12.46 -10.47 1.97
N VAL A 248 13.26 -9.40 1.99
CA VAL A 248 13.99 -8.94 3.18
C VAL A 248 13.07 -8.39 4.26
N PHE A 249 11.95 -7.79 3.88
CA PHE A 249 10.96 -7.27 4.83
C PHE A 249 9.91 -8.33 5.19
N PRO A 250 9.30 -8.24 6.38
CA PRO A 250 8.10 -9.00 6.69
C PRO A 250 6.97 -8.66 5.69
N PRO A 251 5.97 -9.54 5.52
CA PRO A 251 4.81 -9.25 4.69
C PRO A 251 4.17 -7.89 5.02
N PRO A 252 3.59 -7.19 4.03
CA PRO A 252 3.41 -7.56 2.63
C PRO A 252 4.72 -7.45 1.82
N ARG A 253 4.84 -8.14 0.67
CA ARG A 253 6.04 -8.00 -0.16
C ARG A 253 6.08 -6.61 -0.78
N LEU A 254 7.25 -5.98 -0.75
CA LEU A 254 7.49 -4.69 -1.39
C LEU A 254 8.17 -4.93 -2.74
N ILE A 255 7.41 -4.79 -3.81
CA ILE A 255 7.86 -5.11 -5.16
C ILE A 255 8.01 -3.80 -5.92
N GLY A 256 9.24 -3.42 -6.26
CA GLY A 256 9.50 -2.19 -7.00
C GLY A 256 10.81 -2.28 -7.75
N ARG A 257 10.94 -1.54 -8.85
CA ARG A 257 12.21 -1.44 -9.57
C ARG A 257 13.03 -0.30 -9.01
N MET A 258 14.01 -0.60 -8.17
CA MET A 258 14.94 0.42 -7.68
C MET A 258 15.79 0.98 -8.83
N GLN A 259 15.92 2.30 -8.87
CA GLN A 259 16.79 3.03 -9.79
C GLN A 259 18.05 3.55 -9.08
N SER A 260 17.95 3.84 -7.79
CA SER A 260 19.10 4.26 -6.99
C SER A 260 19.00 3.74 -5.56
N ALA A 261 20.16 3.55 -4.94
CA ALA A 261 20.31 3.30 -3.52
C ALA A 261 21.53 4.09 -3.04
N ARG A 262 21.37 4.92 -2.02
CA ARG A 262 22.42 5.79 -1.48
C ARG A 262 22.44 5.71 0.04
N VAL A 263 23.61 5.53 0.61
CA VAL A 263 23.79 5.63 2.06
C VAL A 263 24.06 7.09 2.42
N THR A 264 23.22 7.67 3.26
CA THR A 264 23.34 9.04 3.77
C THR A 264 23.39 9.00 5.31
N PRO A 265 23.75 10.10 5.99
CA PRO A 265 23.68 10.17 7.45
C PRO A 265 22.26 9.91 8.02
N ASP A 266 21.22 10.23 7.27
CA ASP A 266 19.82 10.05 7.69
C ASP A 266 19.34 8.60 7.53
N GLY A 267 19.99 7.80 6.68
CA GLY A 267 19.56 6.43 6.40
C GLY A 267 20.01 5.89 5.05
N LEU A 268 19.37 4.81 4.64
CA LEU A 268 19.49 4.28 3.27
C LEU A 268 18.37 4.86 2.41
N VAL A 269 18.71 5.75 1.48
CA VAL A 269 17.76 6.34 0.54
C VAL A 269 17.61 5.43 -0.68
N LEU A 270 16.37 5.01 -0.94
CA LEU A 270 15.99 4.15 -2.07
C LEU A 270 15.08 4.95 -3.01
N GLY A 271 15.52 5.07 -4.27
CA GLY A 271 14.77 5.74 -5.32
C GLY A 271 14.15 4.73 -6.29
N PHE A 272 12.85 4.82 -6.48
CA PHE A 272 12.06 4.17 -7.52
C PHE A 272 11.73 5.25 -8.54
N GLY A 273 11.76 4.94 -9.85
CA GLY A 273 11.62 5.94 -10.91
C GLY A 273 10.40 6.85 -10.81
N PRO A 274 10.23 7.82 -11.73
CA PRO A 274 9.03 8.65 -11.71
C PRO A 274 7.78 7.78 -11.82
N ALA A 275 6.85 7.95 -10.87
CA ALA A 275 5.57 7.26 -10.94
C ALA A 275 4.76 7.79 -12.14
N PRO A 276 4.06 6.93 -12.88
CA PRO A 276 3.11 7.37 -13.89
C PRO A 276 1.99 8.20 -13.23
N ALA A 277 1.46 9.18 -13.95
CA ALA A 277 0.30 9.95 -13.51
C ALA A 277 -0.97 9.09 -13.68
N LEU A 278 -1.26 8.28 -12.65
CA LEU A 278 -2.36 7.30 -12.68
C LEU A 278 -3.68 7.83 -12.11
N CYS A 279 -3.59 8.71 -11.12
CA CYS A 279 -4.71 9.12 -10.29
C CYS A 279 -4.87 10.64 -10.25
N THR A 280 -6.10 11.07 -10.01
CA THR A 280 -6.37 12.41 -9.49
C THR A 280 -5.61 12.62 -8.18
N PRO A 281 -5.03 13.81 -7.95
CA PRO A 281 -4.40 14.12 -6.68
C PRO A 281 -5.37 13.99 -5.51
N ALA A 282 -4.83 13.70 -4.33
CA ALA A 282 -5.59 13.68 -3.09
C ALA A 282 -6.40 14.98 -2.89
N PRO A 283 -7.67 14.92 -2.44
CA PRO A 283 -8.51 16.10 -2.20
C PRO A 283 -8.16 16.79 -0.87
N THR A 284 -6.90 17.23 -0.76
CA THR A 284 -6.34 17.90 0.43
C THR A 284 -5.08 18.69 0.09
N ASP A 285 -4.86 19.75 0.85
CA ASP A 285 -3.64 20.55 0.91
C ASP A 285 -2.65 20.07 1.99
N ALA A 286 -3.01 19.08 2.81
CA ALA A 286 -2.15 18.52 3.86
C ALA A 286 -0.79 18.08 3.29
N ALA A 287 0.29 18.51 3.93
CA ALA A 287 1.65 18.22 3.48
C ALA A 287 2.00 16.73 3.63
N SER A 288 1.61 16.13 4.76
CA SER A 288 1.75 14.73 5.08
C SER A 288 0.41 13.99 4.97
N ARG A 289 0.38 12.89 4.19
CA ARG A 289 -0.87 12.20 3.84
C ARG A 289 -0.67 10.83 3.20
N ILE A 290 -1.69 9.98 3.34
CA ILE A 290 -1.90 8.79 2.52
C ILE A 290 -3.23 8.94 1.78
N TRP A 291 -3.22 8.75 0.47
CA TRP A 291 -4.40 8.74 -0.38
C TRP A 291 -4.53 7.39 -1.06
N ILE A 292 -5.64 6.70 -0.82
CA ILE A 292 -5.96 5.41 -1.42
C ILE A 292 -7.15 5.62 -2.35
N GLN A 293 -7.01 5.25 -3.62
CA GLN A 293 -8.03 5.42 -4.63
C GLN A 293 -8.23 4.15 -5.46
N SER A 294 -9.49 3.86 -5.79
CA SER A 294 -9.95 2.67 -6.50
C SER A 294 -9.72 1.37 -5.74
N GLY A 295 -10.22 0.28 -6.30
CA GLY A 295 -10.12 -1.06 -5.72
C GLY A 295 -10.93 -1.23 -4.44
N ASP A 296 -11.09 -2.49 -4.03
CA ASP A 296 -11.79 -2.79 -2.79
C ASP A 296 -10.78 -2.90 -1.65
N LEU A 297 -11.05 -2.16 -0.57
CA LEU A 297 -10.23 -2.14 0.63
C LEU A 297 -11.06 -2.63 1.81
N LYS A 298 -10.51 -3.57 2.57
CA LYS A 298 -11.10 -4.06 3.81
C LYS A 298 -10.26 -3.57 5.00
N MET A 299 -10.93 -2.98 5.97
CA MET A 299 -10.34 -2.53 7.24
C MET A 299 -11.40 -2.63 8.35
N TYR A 300 -11.04 -3.08 9.54
CA TYR A 300 -12.01 -3.31 10.64
C TYR A 300 -13.17 -4.24 10.28
N ASN A 301 -12.97 -5.21 9.38
CA ASN A 301 -14.05 -5.98 8.74
C ASN A 301 -15.11 -5.14 7.99
N VAL A 302 -14.83 -3.85 7.74
CA VAL A 302 -15.62 -2.98 6.87
C VAL A 302 -15.01 -3.04 5.48
N LEU A 303 -15.86 -3.32 4.50
CA LEU A 303 -15.48 -3.31 3.08
C LEU A 303 -15.82 -1.94 2.48
N VAL A 304 -14.80 -1.24 2.02
CA VAL A 304 -14.92 -0.04 1.20
C VAL A 304 -14.72 -0.43 -0.25
N THR A 305 -15.79 -0.38 -1.04
CA THR A 305 -15.73 -0.70 -2.47
C THR A 305 -15.34 0.52 -3.29
N ASN A 306 -14.51 0.34 -4.34
CA ASN A 306 -13.96 1.44 -5.15
C ASN A 306 -13.44 2.59 -4.27
N SER A 307 -12.45 2.26 -3.47
CA SER A 307 -12.00 3.02 -2.31
C SER A 307 -11.63 4.45 -2.64
N ARG A 308 -11.99 5.37 -1.74
CA ARG A 308 -11.53 6.76 -1.70
C ARG A 308 -11.22 7.05 -0.24
N VAL A 309 -9.98 6.82 0.19
CA VAL A 309 -9.58 6.94 1.59
C VAL A 309 -8.45 7.94 1.72
N LEU A 310 -8.69 9.00 2.49
CA LEU A 310 -7.66 9.97 2.85
C LEU A 310 -7.28 9.77 4.32
N VAL A 311 -6.01 9.49 4.59
CA VAL A 311 -5.46 9.44 5.94
C VAL A 311 -4.56 10.65 6.17
N THR A 312 -4.80 11.37 7.24
CA THR A 312 -4.02 12.53 7.70
C THR A 312 -3.84 12.48 9.22
N ASP A 313 -3.00 13.34 9.76
CA ASP A 313 -2.89 13.57 11.20
C ASP A 313 -2.81 15.08 11.41
N SER A 314 -3.90 15.69 11.85
CA SER A 314 -3.98 17.13 12.08
C SER A 314 -3.26 17.61 13.35
N SER A 315 -2.83 16.69 14.21
CA SER A 315 -2.15 17.01 15.48
C SER A 315 -0.65 17.27 15.32
N THR A 316 -0.08 16.91 14.17
CA THR A 316 1.33 17.07 13.85
C THR A 316 1.54 17.97 12.65
N HIS A 317 2.61 18.77 12.69
CA HIS A 317 3.12 19.51 11.53
C HIS A 317 4.25 18.75 10.80
N GLY A 318 4.65 17.59 11.33
CA GLY A 318 5.68 16.73 10.75
C GLY A 318 5.10 15.56 9.93
N PRO A 319 5.91 14.52 9.69
CA PRO A 319 5.50 13.36 8.91
C PRO A 319 4.30 12.67 9.55
N LEU A 320 3.40 12.16 8.70
CA LEU A 320 2.28 11.33 9.13
C LEU A 320 2.81 9.99 9.62
N ARG A 321 2.47 9.59 10.85
CA ARG A 321 2.87 8.28 11.38
C ARG A 321 1.81 7.24 11.07
N PHE A 322 2.20 6.19 10.35
CA PHE A 322 1.31 5.09 10.01
C PHE A 322 2.00 3.75 10.25
N ASP A 323 1.41 2.90 11.10
CA ASP A 323 1.88 1.53 11.34
C ASP A 323 0.89 0.56 10.72
N LEU A 324 1.32 -0.25 9.75
CA LEU A 324 0.44 -1.14 9.00
C LEU A 324 -0.16 -2.23 9.89
N TYR A 325 0.63 -2.88 10.73
CA TYR A 325 0.14 -3.96 11.60
C TYR A 325 -0.68 -3.42 12.77
N HIS A 326 -0.41 -2.19 13.23
CA HIS A 326 -1.12 -1.55 14.35
C HIS A 326 -2.04 -0.40 13.91
N TYR A 327 -2.40 -0.31 12.63
CA TYR A 327 -3.16 0.82 12.10
C TYR A 327 -4.49 0.99 12.84
N ARG A 328 -5.06 -0.13 13.32
CA ARG A 328 -6.32 -0.17 14.07
C ARG A 328 -6.26 0.62 15.38
N GLU A 329 -5.11 0.72 16.01
CA GLU A 329 -4.98 1.47 17.26
C GLU A 329 -5.03 2.97 16.99
N ALA A 330 -4.33 3.42 15.95
CA ALA A 330 -4.30 4.82 15.55
C ALA A 330 -5.68 5.27 15.05
N ALA A 331 -6.29 4.50 14.14
CA ALA A 331 -7.61 4.83 13.60
C ALA A 331 -8.74 4.73 14.65
N ALA A 332 -8.63 3.87 15.67
CA ALA A 332 -9.62 3.78 16.75
C ALA A 332 -9.57 4.98 17.71
N ARG A 333 -8.40 5.60 17.86
CA ARG A 333 -8.26 6.86 18.60
C ARG A 333 -8.58 8.07 17.75
N GLY A 334 -8.56 7.94 16.43
CA GLY A 334 -8.77 9.03 15.49
C GLY A 334 -10.23 9.44 15.28
N ILE A 335 -10.44 10.31 14.30
CA ILE A 335 -11.76 10.71 13.81
C ILE A 335 -11.93 10.20 12.37
N THR A 336 -12.93 9.35 12.17
CA THR A 336 -13.32 8.88 10.84
C THR A 336 -14.60 9.57 10.38
N ARG A 337 -14.59 10.17 9.19
CA ARG A 337 -15.73 10.84 8.57
C ARG A 337 -15.90 10.39 7.12
N MET A 338 -17.14 10.41 6.64
CA MET A 338 -17.45 10.17 5.23
C MET A 338 -17.95 11.48 4.61
N ASP A 339 -17.26 11.91 3.57
CA ASP A 339 -17.64 13.07 2.79
C ASP A 339 -18.80 12.74 1.84
N ALA A 340 -19.54 13.77 1.42
CA ALA A 340 -20.60 13.62 0.42
C ALA A 340 -20.07 13.12 -0.95
N ASP A 341 -18.77 13.24 -1.22
CA ASP A 341 -18.12 12.70 -2.42
C ASP A 341 -17.72 11.22 -2.27
N GLY A 342 -18.15 10.54 -1.20
CA GLY A 342 -17.81 9.15 -0.90
C GLY A 342 -16.42 8.95 -0.31
N THR A 343 -15.64 10.02 -0.11
CA THR A 343 -14.31 9.92 0.51
C THR A 343 -14.42 9.61 2.00
N LEU A 344 -13.77 8.54 2.43
CA LEU A 344 -13.53 8.25 3.83
C LEU A 344 -12.30 9.02 4.31
N ARG A 345 -12.50 10.03 5.15
CA ARG A 345 -11.42 10.75 5.82
C ARG A 345 -11.13 10.11 7.17
N VAL A 346 -9.88 9.74 7.37
CA VAL A 346 -9.36 9.22 8.63
C VAL A 346 -8.32 10.20 9.14
N ASP A 347 -8.66 10.95 10.18
CA ASP A 347 -7.71 11.81 10.89
C ASP A 347 -7.20 11.06 12.13
N LEU A 348 -5.91 10.77 12.18
CA LEU A 348 -5.30 9.99 13.27
C LEU A 348 -5.10 10.81 14.56
N THR A 349 -5.41 12.11 14.54
CA THR A 349 -5.46 12.95 15.74
C THR A 349 -6.33 12.31 16.81
N PRO A 350 -5.81 12.11 18.05
CA PRO A 350 -6.60 11.56 19.14
C PRO A 350 -7.89 12.36 19.35
N ALA A 351 -9.03 11.68 19.19
CA ALA A 351 -10.33 12.23 19.44
C ALA A 351 -10.46 12.59 20.92
N PRO A 352 -11.13 13.72 21.25
CA PRO A 352 -11.44 14.03 22.62
C PRO A 352 -12.26 12.89 23.24
N PRO A 353 -12.08 12.58 24.54
CA PRO A 353 -12.85 11.54 25.21
C PRO A 353 -14.34 11.83 25.06
N VAL A 354 -15.09 10.83 24.61
CA VAL A 354 -16.55 10.87 24.57
C VAL A 354 -17.02 10.90 26.03
N GLN A 355 -17.68 11.99 26.44
CA GLN A 355 -18.27 12.13 27.78
C GLN A 355 -19.50 11.25 27.96
#